data_AF-A0A2X1SQM5-F1
#
_entry.id   AF-A0A2X1SQM5-F1
#
_cell.length_a   1.000
_cell.length_b   1.000
_cell.length_c   1.000
_cell.angle_alpha   90.00
_cell.angle_beta   90.00
_cell.angle_gamma   90.00
#
_symmetry.space_group_name_H-M   'P 1'
#
loop_
_entity.id
_entity.type
_entity.pdbx_description
1 polymer ?
#
loop_
_entity_poly.entity_id
_entity_poly.type
_entity_poly.pdbx_seq_one_letter_code
_entity_poly.pdbx_strand_id
1 'polypeptide(L)'
;MPGQLHFEQLQGRLIDHLSFKHLRYQHQQFAVELSNFKLKWQVSALFHHQITIEHLNADSLTVDLSPRKDGAENANTQLPQLPFALSVKNAFIKQTKITQAGMIHQIDAINLQARLTSKQWKLKNWQ
;
A
#
# COMPACT_ATOMS: atom_id res chain seq x y z
N MET A 1 -7.76 -2.56 -12.31
CA MET A 1 -8.58 -1.52 -11.65
C MET A 1 -8.26 -0.18 -12.29
N PRO A 2 -9.25 0.62 -12.74
CA PRO A 2 -9.01 1.88 -13.42
C PRO A 2 -8.79 3.00 -12.41
N GLY A 3 -7.57 3.54 -12.34
CA GLY A 3 -7.21 4.70 -11.51
C GLY A 3 -6.01 5.40 -12.13
N GLN A 4 -5.78 6.66 -11.77
CA GLN A 4 -4.65 7.43 -12.29
C GLN A 4 -3.46 7.31 -11.33
N LEU A 5 -2.37 6.76 -11.84
CA LEU A 5 -1.09 6.69 -11.11
C LEU A 5 -0.17 7.75 -11.69
N HIS A 6 0.26 8.68 -10.85
CA HIS A 6 1.26 9.69 -11.18
C HIS A 6 2.47 9.52 -10.29
N PHE A 7 3.67 9.59 -10.86
CA PHE A 7 4.91 9.48 -10.12
C PHE A 7 5.94 10.46 -10.64
N GLU A 8 6.72 11.02 -9.73
CA GLU A 8 7.78 11.96 -10.04
C GLU A 8 9.13 11.42 -9.60
N GLN A 9 10.14 11.69 -10.43
CA GLN A 9 11.55 11.38 -10.16
C GLN A 9 11.76 9.89 -9.81
N LEU A 10 11.24 9.01 -10.66
CA LEU A 10 11.52 7.59 -10.55
C LEU A 10 13.01 7.32 -10.76
N GLN A 11 13.62 6.63 -9.80
CA GLN A 11 15.05 6.30 -9.80
C GLN A 11 15.26 4.84 -9.40
N GLY A 12 16.42 4.31 -9.81
CA GLY A 12 16.82 2.94 -9.54
C GLY A 12 16.36 1.96 -10.60
N ARG A 13 16.29 0.68 -10.24
CA ARG A 13 15.87 -0.40 -11.13
C ARG A 13 14.80 -1.22 -10.46
N LEU A 14 13.79 -1.58 -11.25
CA LEU A 14 12.70 -2.44 -10.79
C LEU A 14 13.22 -3.79 -10.26
N ILE A 15 14.41 -4.24 -10.65
CA ILE A 15 14.98 -5.52 -10.22
C ILE A 15 15.60 -5.53 -8.81
N ASP A 16 15.87 -4.37 -8.20
CA ASP A 16 16.51 -4.28 -6.89
C ASP A 16 15.96 -3.17 -5.99
N HIS A 17 16.22 -1.91 -6.34
CA HIS A 17 15.91 -0.72 -5.59
C HIS A 17 15.11 0.24 -6.46
N LEU A 18 13.98 0.69 -5.95
CA LEU A 18 13.10 1.63 -6.61
C LEU A 18 12.83 2.79 -5.67
N SER A 19 12.92 4.01 -6.16
CA SER A 19 12.55 5.17 -5.37
C SER A 19 11.77 6.19 -6.17
N PHE A 20 10.83 6.86 -5.51
CA PHE A 20 10.06 7.97 -6.04
C PHE A 20 10.12 9.12 -5.05
N LYS A 21 10.24 10.34 -5.55
CA LYS A 21 10.11 11.51 -4.68
C LYS A 21 8.64 11.75 -4.31
N HIS A 22 7.76 11.58 -5.28
CA HIS A 22 6.33 11.72 -5.08
C HIS A 22 5.59 10.63 -5.87
N LEU A 23 4.61 10.02 -5.24
CA LEU A 23 3.70 9.05 -5.85
C LEU A 23 2.28 9.44 -5.45
N ARG A 24 1.43 9.70 -6.44
CA ARG A 24 0.00 9.96 -6.25
C ARG A 24 -0.80 8.91 -6.98
N TYR A 25 -1.70 8.27 -6.26
CA TYR A 25 -2.70 7.39 -6.83
C TYR A 25 -4.09 7.97 -6.56
N GLN A 26 -4.86 8.20 -7.61
CA GLN A 26 -6.20 8.74 -7.50
C GLN A 26 -7.22 7.77 -8.09
N HIS A 27 -8.20 7.42 -7.27
CA HIS A 27 -9.36 6.63 -7.62
C HIS A 27 -10.64 7.41 -7.25
N GLN A 28 -11.79 6.99 -7.78
CA GLN A 28 -13.07 7.66 -7.52
C GLN A 28 -13.44 7.73 -6.03
N GLN A 29 -12.96 6.77 -5.24
CA GLN A 29 -13.35 6.57 -3.84
C GLN A 29 -12.24 6.87 -2.84
N PHE A 30 -10.99 6.98 -3.31
CA PHE A 30 -9.86 7.25 -2.43
C PHE A 30 -8.69 7.85 -3.21
N ALA A 31 -7.88 8.64 -2.52
CA ALA A 31 -6.61 9.12 -3.02
C ALA A 31 -5.50 8.69 -2.05
N VAL A 32 -4.34 8.34 -2.60
CA VAL A 32 -3.14 7.99 -1.84
C VAL A 32 -2.00 8.85 -2.35
N GLU A 33 -1.26 9.45 -1.42
CA GLU A 33 -0.02 10.16 -1.71
C GLU A 33 1.11 9.60 -0.85
N LEU A 34 2.25 9.32 -1.47
CA LEU A 34 3.49 8.99 -0.78
C LEU A 34 4.60 9.96 -1.16
N SER A 35 5.41 10.32 -0.17
CA SER A 35 6.60 11.15 -0.37
C SER A 35 7.88 10.43 0.05
N ASN A 36 8.94 10.64 -0.74
CA ASN A 36 10.27 10.07 -0.54
C ASN A 36 10.26 8.55 -0.33
N PHE A 37 9.47 7.86 -1.15
CA PHE A 37 9.33 6.42 -1.09
C PHE A 37 10.60 5.73 -1.61
N LYS A 38 11.10 4.76 -0.84
CA LYS A 38 12.21 3.89 -1.20
C LYS A 38 11.83 2.45 -0.93
N LEU A 39 11.99 1.61 -1.94
CA LEU A 39 11.68 0.20 -1.89
C LEU A 39 12.91 -0.60 -2.31
N LYS A 40 13.25 -1.60 -1.52
CA LYS A 40 14.18 -2.66 -1.90
C LYS A 40 13.44 -3.98 -1.83
N TRP A 41 13.45 -4.72 -2.93
CA TRP A 41 12.72 -5.98 -3.04
C TRP A 41 13.49 -7.00 -3.88
N GLN A 42 13.13 -8.26 -3.73
CA GLN A 42 13.79 -9.38 -4.41
C GLN A 42 12.93 -9.86 -5.58
N VAL A 43 13.26 -9.42 -6.80
CA VAL A 43 12.54 -9.85 -8.00
C VAL A 43 12.71 -11.35 -8.27
N SER A 44 13.82 -11.96 -7.87
CA SER A 44 14.03 -13.40 -7.97
C SER A 44 13.00 -14.23 -7.18
N ALA A 45 12.36 -13.64 -6.16
CA ALA A 45 11.28 -14.29 -5.43
C ALA A 45 10.02 -14.50 -6.29
N LEU A 46 9.83 -13.72 -7.36
CA LEU A 46 8.68 -13.87 -8.25
C LEU A 46 8.68 -15.22 -8.97
N PHE A 47 9.87 -15.77 -9.27
CA PHE A 47 9.99 -17.14 -9.82
C PHE A 47 9.50 -18.22 -8.85
N HIS A 48 9.44 -17.89 -7.55
CA HIS A 48 8.90 -18.74 -6.49
C HIS A 48 7.47 -18.35 -6.10
N HIS A 49 6.76 -17.62 -6.96
CA HIS A 49 5.42 -17.09 -6.70
C HIS A 49 5.32 -16.24 -5.43
N GLN A 50 6.37 -15.47 -5.13
CA GLN A 50 6.43 -14.62 -3.95
C GLN A 50 6.95 -13.21 -4.28
N ILE A 51 6.40 -12.21 -3.62
CA ILE A 51 6.92 -10.86 -3.56
C ILE A 51 7.60 -10.69 -2.20
N THR A 52 8.91 -10.43 -2.20
CA THR A 52 9.66 -10.18 -0.97
C THR A 52 10.17 -8.75 -0.96
N ILE A 53 9.59 -7.93 -0.08
CA ILE A 53 10.04 -6.58 0.22
C ILE A 53 11.02 -6.67 1.39
N GLU A 54 12.29 -6.32 1.16
CA GLU A 54 13.30 -6.31 2.19
C GLU A 54 13.21 -5.05 3.04
N HIS A 55 13.09 -3.90 2.38
CA HIS A 55 13.01 -2.59 3.00
C HIS A 55 12.01 -1.72 2.24
N LEU A 56 11.10 -1.11 2.98
CA LEU A 56 10.20 -0.07 2.49
C LEU A 56 10.34 1.12 3.45
N ASN A 57 10.64 2.28 2.91
CA ASN A 57 10.69 3.53 3.67
C ASN A 57 9.89 4.61 2.96
N ALA A 58 9.14 5.39 3.71
CA ALA A 58 8.50 6.60 3.22
C ALA A 58 8.50 7.67 4.32
N ASP A 59 8.61 8.93 3.90
CA ASP A 59 8.52 10.05 4.84
C ASP A 59 7.07 10.32 5.21
N SER A 60 6.18 10.29 4.22
CA SER A 60 4.75 10.48 4.44
C SER A 60 3.90 9.54 3.60
N LEU A 61 2.79 9.13 4.20
CA LEU A 61 1.67 8.47 3.55
C LEU A 61 0.40 9.26 3.89
N THR A 62 -0.26 9.80 2.89
CA THR A 62 -1.58 10.40 3.04
C THR A 62 -2.61 9.53 2.34
N VAL A 63 -3.68 9.17 3.03
CA VAL A 63 -4.81 8.43 2.48
C VAL A 63 -6.04 9.28 2.70
N ASP A 64 -6.69 9.68 1.61
CA ASP A 64 -8.00 10.33 1.65
C ASP A 64 -9.07 9.31 1.26
N LEU A 65 -9.94 8.99 2.20
CA LEU A 65 -11.08 8.10 2.02
C LEU A 65 -12.33 8.97 1.87
N SER A 66 -12.71 9.24 0.62
CA SER A 66 -13.93 9.98 0.31
C SER A 66 -15.15 9.22 0.86
N PRO A 67 -16.08 9.89 1.57
CA PRO A 67 -17.31 9.24 1.99
C PRO A 67 -18.08 8.78 0.74
N ARG A 68 -18.46 7.50 0.73
CA ARG A 68 -19.30 6.90 -0.31
C ARG A 68 -20.58 7.73 -0.42
N LYS A 69 -20.83 8.36 -1.58
CA LYS A 69 -22.07 9.14 -1.81
C LYS A 69 -23.33 8.27 -1.89
N ASP A 70 -23.17 6.95 -2.02
CA ASP A 70 -24.28 6.01 -2.11
C ASP A 70 -24.34 5.17 -0.84
N GLY A 71 -25.45 5.32 -0.10
CA GLY A 71 -25.79 4.54 1.10
C GLY A 71 -25.91 3.06 0.81
N ALA A 72 -24.77 2.38 0.71
CA ALA A 72 -24.66 0.95 0.73
C ALA A 72 -23.70 0.59 1.86
N GLU A 73 -24.30 0.18 2.97
CA GLU A 73 -23.66 -0.69 3.97
C GLU A 73 -22.99 -1.87 3.25
N ASN A 74 -21.85 -2.30 3.77
CA ASN A 74 -21.09 -3.45 3.28
C ASN A 74 -20.44 -3.27 1.89
N ALA A 75 -19.46 -2.39 1.78
CA ALA A 75 -18.35 -2.69 0.88
C ALA A 75 -17.62 -3.89 1.50
N ASN A 76 -17.98 -5.09 1.06
CA ASN A 76 -17.22 -6.30 1.34
C ASN A 76 -15.80 -6.03 0.82
N THR A 77 -14.88 -5.61 1.70
CA THR A 77 -13.48 -5.32 1.37
C THR A 77 -12.79 -6.65 1.11
N GLN A 78 -13.21 -7.33 0.05
CA GLN A 78 -12.52 -8.48 -0.48
C GLN A 78 -11.21 -7.94 -1.05
N LEU A 79 -10.17 -8.02 -0.23
CA LEU A 79 -8.80 -7.81 -0.67
C LEU A 79 -8.57 -8.65 -1.93
N PRO A 80 -8.00 -8.06 -2.99
CA PRO A 80 -7.80 -8.78 -4.23
C PRO A 80 -7.00 -10.06 -3.95
N GLN A 81 -7.47 -11.19 -4.47
CA GLN A 81 -6.71 -12.43 -4.36
C GLN A 81 -5.43 -12.28 -5.16
N LEU A 82 -4.32 -12.09 -4.45
CA LEU A 82 -3.01 -12.01 -5.07
C LEU A 82 -2.51 -13.43 -5.36
N PRO A 83 -2.11 -13.73 -6.60
CA PRO A 83 -1.59 -15.05 -6.97
C PRO A 83 -0.20 -15.33 -6.38
N PHE A 84 0.35 -14.39 -5.60
CA PHE A 84 1.68 -14.45 -5.02
C PHE A 84 1.60 -14.31 -3.49
N ALA A 85 2.48 -15.00 -2.76
CA ALA A 85 2.73 -14.69 -1.37
C ALA A 85 3.43 -13.32 -1.25
N LEU A 86 3.13 -12.54 -0.22
CA LEU A 86 3.78 -11.27 0.07
C LEU A 86 4.50 -11.36 1.40
N SER A 87 5.79 -11.03 1.43
CA SER A 87 6.57 -10.89 2.65
C SER A 87 7.18 -9.50 2.69
N VAL A 88 6.91 -8.76 3.76
CA VAL A 88 7.50 -7.46 4.06
C VAL A 88 8.33 -7.61 5.32
N LYS A 89 9.65 -7.53 5.17
CA LYS A 89 10.58 -7.71 6.29
C LYS A 89 10.64 -6.47 7.16
N ASN A 90 10.82 -5.30 6.54
CA ASN A 90 10.89 -4.02 7.22
C ASN A 90 10.17 -2.96 6.41
N ALA A 91 9.09 -2.42 6.96
CA ALA A 91 8.44 -1.23 6.45
C ALA A 91 8.45 -0.16 7.54
N PHE A 92 8.94 1.03 7.19
CA PHE A 92 8.91 2.21 8.05
C PHE A 92 8.25 3.38 7.33
N ILE A 93 7.28 4.00 7.99
CA ILE A 93 6.66 5.23 7.51
C ILE A 93 6.72 6.24 8.64
N LYS A 94 7.41 7.37 8.39
CA LYS A 94 7.63 8.37 9.42
C LYS A 94 6.33 9.04 9.86
N GLN A 95 5.44 9.37 8.91
CA GLN A 95 4.15 9.97 9.23
C GLN A 95 3.07 9.44 8.30
N THR A 96 1.95 9.00 8.88
CA THR A 96 0.76 8.57 8.15
C THR A 96 -0.40 9.46 8.53
N LYS A 97 -1.10 9.99 7.52
CA LYS A 97 -2.32 10.77 7.68
C LYS A 97 -3.45 10.07 6.95
N ILE A 98 -4.53 9.77 7.64
CA ILE A 98 -5.74 9.19 7.06
C ILE A 98 -6.88 10.19 7.28
N THR A 99 -7.46 10.67 6.19
CA THR A 99 -8.66 11.49 6.23
C THR A 99 -9.85 10.59 5.92
N GLN A 100 -10.81 10.52 6.84
CA GLN A 100 -12.03 9.74 6.67
C GLN A 100 -13.22 10.54 7.17
N ALA A 101 -14.21 10.78 6.31
CA ALA A 101 -15.41 11.55 6.64
C ALA A 101 -15.10 12.93 7.30
N GLY A 102 -14.01 13.58 6.88
CA GLY A 102 -13.54 14.86 7.42
C GLY A 102 -12.72 14.76 8.72
N MET A 103 -12.64 13.58 9.34
CA MET A 103 -11.76 13.34 10.49
C MET A 103 -10.35 13.00 10.02
N ILE A 104 -9.35 13.61 10.64
CA ILE A 104 -7.93 13.36 10.36
C ILE A 104 -7.35 12.49 11.46
N HIS A 105 -6.88 11.30 11.09
CA HIS A 105 -6.12 10.41 11.94
C HIS A 105 -4.65 10.49 11.56
N GLN A 106 -3.79 10.85 12.53
CA GLN A 106 -2.35 10.87 12.33
C GLN A 106 -1.68 9.76 13.14
N ILE A 107 -0.77 9.04 12.48
CA ILE A 107 0.03 7.98 13.09
C ILE A 107 1.48 8.25 12.73
N ASP A 108 2.30 8.47 13.75
CA ASP A 108 3.73 8.71 13.56
C ASP A 108 4.52 7.41 13.75
N ALA A 109 5.60 7.26 12.98
CA ALA A 109 6.56 6.18 13.06
C ALA A 109 5.98 4.75 12.99
N ILE A 110 5.23 4.45 11.91
CA ILE A 110 4.74 3.10 11.66
C ILE A 110 5.93 2.20 11.33
N ASN A 111 6.15 1.16 12.13
CA ASN A 111 7.03 0.05 11.82
C ASN A 111 6.18 -1.20 11.60
N LEU A 112 6.34 -1.84 10.45
CA LEU A 112 5.53 -2.98 10.06
C LEU A 112 6.37 -4.11 9.49
N GLN A 113 6.00 -5.33 9.87
CA GLN A 113 6.41 -6.56 9.21
C GLN A 113 5.13 -7.32 8.83
N ALA A 114 5.13 -7.93 7.66
CA ALA A 114 3.95 -8.66 7.19
C ALA A 114 4.37 -9.92 6.45
N ARG A 115 3.58 -10.98 6.64
CA ARG A 115 3.65 -12.19 5.81
C ARG A 115 2.23 -12.60 5.47
N LEU A 116 1.94 -12.60 4.18
CA LEU A 116 0.64 -12.94 3.63
C LEU A 116 0.86 -14.08 2.64
N THR A 117 0.29 -15.25 2.92
CA THR A 117 0.37 -16.38 1.98
C THR A 117 -0.77 -16.30 0.97
N SER A 118 -0.59 -16.93 -0.20
CA SER A 118 -1.61 -16.98 -1.25
C SER A 118 -2.96 -17.58 -0.79
N LYS A 119 -2.98 -18.30 0.35
CA LYS A 119 -4.19 -18.89 0.93
C LYS A 119 -4.82 -18.08 2.08
N GLN A 120 -4.12 -17.07 2.60
CA GLN A 120 -4.46 -16.39 3.87
C GLN A 120 -5.08 -15.01 3.71
N TRP A 121 -5.39 -14.55 2.50
CA TRP A 121 -6.23 -13.37 2.29
C TRP A 121 -7.73 -13.68 2.48
N LYS A 122 -8.05 -14.47 3.51
CA LYS A 122 -9.41 -14.71 3.97
C LYS A 122 -9.53 -14.13 5.37
N LEU A 123 -10.03 -12.90 5.49
CA LEU A 123 -10.64 -12.50 6.76
C LEU A 123 -11.94 -13.30 6.87
N LYS A 124 -11.99 -14.18 7.87
CA LYS A 124 -13.20 -14.88 8.26
C LYS A 124 -14.15 -13.83 8.84
N ASN A 125 -15.29 -13.64 8.20
CA ASN A 125 -16.37 -12.81 8.71
C ASN A 125 -16.74 -13.30 10.12
N TRP A 126 -16.64 -12.43 11.11
CA TRP A 126 -17.37 -12.62 12.36
C TRP A 126 -18.72 -11.94 12.17
N GLN A 127 -19.77 -12.77 12.19
CA GLN A 127 -21.16 -12.34 12.22
C GLN A 127 -21.50 -11.73 13.58
#